data_AF-A0A939D0N6-F1
#
_entry.id   AF-A0A939D0N6-F1
#
_cell.length_a   1.000
_cell.length_b   1.000
_cell.length_c   1.000
_cell.angle_alpha   90.00
_cell.angle_beta   90.00
_cell.angle_gamma   90.00
#
_symmetry.space_group_name_H-M   'P 1'
#
loop_
_entity.id
_entity.type
_entity.pdbx_description
1 polymer ?
#
loop_
_entity_poly.entity_id
_entity_poly.type
_entity_poly.pdbx_seq_one_letter_code
_entity_poly.pdbx_strand_id
1 'polypeptide(L)' 'MPTAAQVASLYRISYQLTYIMLQPIYLICVDNRTRNVYILAGYDEEIEFQILPNGELSDEPN' A
#
# COMPACT_ATOMS: atom_id res chain seq x y z
N MET A 1 6.74 4.78 11.65
CA MET A 1 6.37 3.37 11.89
C MET A 1 4.89 3.20 11.58
N PRO A 2 4.51 2.19 10.78
CA PRO A 2 3.11 1.90 10.47
C PRO A 2 2.39 1.37 11.71
N THR A 3 1.08 1.57 11.78
CA THR A 3 0.22 0.98 12.83
C THR A 3 -0.01 -0.51 12.56
N ALA A 4 -0.47 -1.25 13.57
CA ALA A 4 -0.82 -2.67 13.40
C ALA A 4 -1.93 -2.87 12.34
N ALA A 5 -2.90 -1.95 12.27
CA ALA A 5 -3.96 -1.98 11.27
C ALA A 5 -3.38 -1.79 9.85
N GLN A 6 -2.46 -0.83 9.68
CA GLN A 6 -1.75 -0.63 8.41
C GLN A 6 -0.93 -1.86 8.00
N VAL A 7 -0.22 -2.50 8.93
CA VAL A 7 0.56 -3.72 8.63
C VAL A 7 -0.35 -4.87 8.18
N ALA A 8 -1.52 -5.04 8.81
CA ALA A 8 -2.48 -6.07 8.42
C ALA A 8 -3.01 -5.85 6.99
N SER A 9 -3.36 -4.61 6.64
CA SER A 9 -3.80 -4.26 5.28
C SER A 9 -2.68 -4.37 4.27
N LEU A 10 -1.48 -3.88 4.61
CA LEU A 10 -0.28 -4.01 3.78
C LEU A 10 0.00 -5.47 3.43
N TYR A 11 -0.03 -6.39 4.40
CA TYR A 11 0.18 -7.81 4.15
C TYR A 11 -0.84 -8.37 3.13
N ARG A 12 -2.12 -8.04 3.28
CA ARG A 12 -3.17 -8.51 2.37
C ARG A 12 -2.94 -8.02 0.95
N ILE A 13 -2.66 -6.73 0.80
CA ILE A 13 -2.42 -6.09 -0.51
C ILE A 13 -1.15 -6.64 -1.15
N SER A 14 -0.04 -6.70 -0.40
CA SER A 14 1.21 -7.25 -0.91
C SER A 14 1.07 -8.70 -1.35
N TYR A 15 0.36 -9.54 -0.57
CA TYR A 15 0.08 -10.92 -0.95
C TYR A 15 -0.73 -10.99 -2.26
N GLN A 16 -1.78 -10.18 -2.40
CA GLN A 16 -2.57 -10.12 -3.64
C GLN A 16 -1.70 -9.72 -4.83
N LEU A 17 -0.91 -8.65 -4.69
CA LEU A 17 -0.04 -8.15 -5.75
C LEU A 17 0.99 -9.20 -6.17
N THR A 18 1.75 -9.76 -5.22
CA THR A 18 2.89 -10.61 -5.54
C THR A 18 2.49 -12.04 -5.87
N TYR A 19 1.50 -12.61 -5.17
CA TYR A 19 1.18 -14.04 -5.27
C TYR A 19 0.02 -14.32 -6.21
N ILE A 20 -0.99 -13.44 -6.26
CA ILE A 20 -2.18 -13.65 -7.10
C ILE A 20 -2.02 -12.95 -8.45
N MET A 21 -1.61 -11.67 -8.44
CA MET A 21 -1.56 -10.83 -9.64
C MET A 21 -0.20 -10.82 -10.33
N LEU A 22 0.83 -11.36 -9.67
CA LEU A 22 2.22 -11.38 -10.16
C LEU A 22 2.75 -9.99 -10.57
N GLN A 23 2.34 -8.96 -9.84
CA GLN A 23 2.79 -7.59 -10.01
C GLN A 23 3.98 -7.30 -9.08
N PRO A 24 5.04 -6.66 -9.57
CA PRO A 24 6.16 -6.23 -8.73
C PRO A 24 5.72 -5.10 -7.80
N ILE A 25 6.35 -5.04 -6.62
CA ILE A 25 6.24 -3.90 -5.68
C ILE A 25 7.57 -3.16 -5.70
N TYR A 26 7.53 -1.87 -6.02
CA TYR A 26 8.73 -1.03 -6.11
C TYR A 26 8.99 -0.23 -4.85
N LEU A 27 7.93 0.25 -4.20
CA LEU A 27 8.03 1.08 -3.02
C LEU A 27 6.98 0.70 -1.99
N ILE A 28 7.41 0.60 -0.74
CA ILE A 28 6.54 0.66 0.43
C ILE A 28 7.16 1.71 1.36
N CYS A 29 6.43 2.77 1.67
CA CYS A 29 6.92 3.82 2.56
C CYS A 29 5.84 4.35 3.50
N VAL A 30 6.26 4.88 4.65
CA VAL A 30 5.37 5.65 5.54
C VAL A 30 5.64 7.12 5.30
N ASP A 31 4.62 7.89 4.91
CA ASP A 31 4.74 9.34 4.85
C ASP A 31 4.84 9.91 6.27
N ASN A 32 5.89 10.67 6.55
CA ASN A 32 6.11 11.25 7.86
C ASN A 32 5.15 12.40 8.19
N ARG A 33 4.53 13.04 7.18
CA ARG A 33 3.56 14.13 7.39
C ARG A 33 2.17 13.59 7.70
N THR A 34 1.65 12.68 6.87
CA THR A 34 0.28 12.14 7.02
C THR A 34 0.21 10.86 7.84
N ARG A 35 1.33 10.13 8.00
CA ARG A 35 1.41 8.78 8.58
C ARG A 35 0.72 7.70 7.75
N ASN A 36 0.36 7.99 6.50
CA ASN A 36 -0.19 7.01 5.58
C ASN A 36 0.92 6.08 5.06
N VAL A 37 0.56 4.84 4.76
CA VAL A 37 1.46 3.89 4.06
C VAL A 37 1.14 3.93 2.59
N TYR A 38 2.16 4.11 1.76
CA TYR A 38 2.03 4.08 0.31
C TYR A 38 2.63 2.79 -0.23
N ILE A 39 2.00 2.22 -1.26
CA ILE A 39 2.49 1.09 -2.03
C ILE A 39 2.48 1.49 -3.51
N LEU A 40 3.65 1.44 -4.16
CA LEU A 40 3.75 1.57 -5.62
C LEU A 40 4.09 0.21 -6.22
N ALA A 41 3.28 -0.22 -7.18
CA ALA A 41 3.35 -1.54 -7.77
C ALA A 41 2.91 -1.53 -9.25
N GLY A 42 3.08 -2.68 -9.90
CA GLY A 42 2.75 -2.87 -11.31
C GLY A 42 3.97 -2.70 -12.21
N TYR A 43 3.90 -3.07 -13.48
CA TYR A 43 5.08 -2.97 -14.37
C TYR A 43 5.43 -1.52 -14.73
N ASP A 44 4.43 -0.64 -14.84
CA ASP A 44 4.58 0.78 -15.20
C ASP A 44 4.16 1.74 -14.07
N GLU A 45 4.27 1.33 -12.80
CA GLU A 45 3.89 2.12 -11.61
C GLU A 45 2.42 2.60 -11.59
N GLU A 46 1.54 2.00 -12.40
CA GLU A 46 0.12 2.39 -12.51
C GLU A 46 -0.72 2.04 -11.27
N ILE A 47 -0.19 1.22 -10.36
CA ILE A 47 -0.92 0.76 -9.17
C ILE A 47 -0.38 1.46 -7.93
N GLU A 48 -1.14 2.43 -7.44
CA GLU A 48 -0.88 3.12 -6.17
C GLU A 48 -1.95 2.75 -5.14
N PHE A 49 -1.51 2.40 -3.94
CA PHE A 49 -2.38 2.29 -2.77
C PHE A 49 -1.91 3.22 -1.68
N GLN A 50 -2.88 3.83 -1.01
CA GLN A 50 -2.66 4.62 0.21
C GLN A 50 -3.46 3.99 1.36
N ILE A 51 -2.76 3.56 2.41
CA ILE A 51 -3.35 2.99 3.62
C ILE A 51 -3.33 4.02 4.74
N LEU A 52 -4.51 4.43 5.19
CA LEU A 52 -4.71 5.36 6.30
C LEU A 52 -4.28 4.73 7.64
N PRO A 53 -4.05 5.52 8.72
CA PRO A 53 -3.57 4.99 10.00
C PRO A 53 -4.51 3.96 10.65
N ASN A 54 -5.81 4.01 10.32
CA ASN A 54 -6.82 3.04 10.75
C ASN A 54 -6.79 1.72 9.95
N GLY A 55 -5.96 1.61 8.91
CA GLY A 55 -5.83 0.43 8.06
C GLY A 55 -6.77 0.40 6.85
N GLU A 56 -7.61 1.42 6.67
CA GLU A 56 -8.46 1.54 5.48
C GLU A 56 -7.66 2.05 4.28
N LEU A 57 -8.13 1.71 3.08
CA LEU A 57 -7.62 2.31 1.85
C LEU A 57 -8.25 3.70 1.67
N SER A 58 -7.45 4.65 1.20
CA SER A 58 -7.97 5.94 0.77
C SER A 58 -8.76 5.76 -0.52
N ASP A 59 -9.94 6.36 -0.59
CA ASP A 59 -10.81 6.35 -1.77
C ASP A 59 -10.48 7.48 -2.77
N GLU A 60 -9.48 8.32 -2.48
CA GLU A 60 -9.18 9.46 -3.36
C GLU A 60 -8.61 8.97 -4.72
N PRO A 61 -9.28 9.28 -5.84
CA PRO A 61 -8.70 9.07 -7.15
C PRO A 61 -7.60 10.13 -7.35
N ASN A 62 -6.40 9.67 -7.72
CA ASN A 62 -5.33 10.52 -8.26
C ASN A 62 -5.81 11.33 -9.47
#